data_AF-A0A7S1GXS6-F1
#
_entry.id   AF-A0A7S1GXS6-F1
#
_cell.length_a   1.000
_cell.length_b   1.000
_cell.length_c   1.000
_cell.angle_alpha   90.00
_cell.angle_beta   90.00
_cell.angle_gamma   90.00
#
_symmetry.space_group_name_H-M   'P 1'
#
loop_
_entity.id
_entity.type
_entity.pdbx_description
1 polymer ?
#
loop_
_entity_poly.entity_id
_entity_poly.type
_entity_poly.pdbx_seq_one_letter_code
_entity_poly.pdbx_strand_id
1 'polypeptide(L)'
;PPPLPVSRSPPPPPRRPAPPSAAPRGEGGGKDGGGEQFETERIENVQKVTRAWYGSPSMRWKTTLAMPLPPPPPGGPNKGLAFGPCIDGLLEAFEEDPYCSLRIVSILGHLPSVGVGSIPPIDTDAKDSGKKHGKNHGLDGIEANPEYGDFADRLVGLSACVDVYVVSEEGYTGCDSFLPLIERVGGTFMHYPSVGASTLPSDLFKAFSRPFATKAMLRVRCSSGFRVARAYGHLSPDDQYENLYHVACCHSDSSFAVDFEFDNPSGVVANLDVHPTMQVAFSYTCIVKVDEGEGMYQVQRRLRIETVRTDIGRQALELYSSVDAEVVMSLLCHKIVGAIKQEGMAEARMLLQDWLVILTARYNQHVMRRTGAGMDISFAKYSSLQMLPRMVYGMLRGKMMDSLRASRDERAFVRHVCTSMRPEFVSLLLYPKLCFFEDLDTDMPNDNPLILSHSAIDQDTPHLYLLDSLTELLVFYPRAAKGSIAFPPPVDSGIRAFIQATKDNRPLCPHVYNCSEGDATGLDFSARLWEDRHLNAPSSSDWAVSSELGYDAFMQALKEEVKGFMDAS
;
A
#
# COMPACT_ATOMS: atom_id res chain seq x y z
N PRO A 1 10.35 3.85 -47.63
CA PRO A 1 9.27 3.53 -46.66
C PRO A 1 9.79 2.59 -45.57
N PRO A 2 9.93 3.04 -44.31
CA PRO A 2 10.28 2.15 -43.21
C PRO A 2 9.07 1.29 -42.82
N PRO A 3 9.27 0.07 -42.26
CA PRO A 3 8.17 -0.80 -41.89
C PRO A 3 7.48 -0.31 -40.61
N LEU A 4 6.16 -0.52 -40.57
CA LEU A 4 5.27 -0.20 -39.44
C LEU A 4 5.61 -1.04 -38.19
N PRO A 5 5.34 -0.54 -36.96
CA PRO A 5 5.52 -1.32 -35.74
C PRO A 5 4.43 -2.38 -35.64
N VAL A 6 4.85 -3.63 -35.42
CA VAL A 6 3.97 -4.77 -35.13
C VAL A 6 3.41 -4.60 -33.71
N SER A 7 2.07 -4.64 -33.57
CA SER A 7 1.42 -4.62 -32.26
C SER A 7 1.78 -5.90 -31.49
N ARG A 8 2.20 -5.73 -30.22
CA ARG A 8 2.43 -6.85 -29.31
C ARG A 8 1.05 -7.35 -28.86
N SER A 9 0.72 -8.59 -29.21
CA SER A 9 -0.43 -9.31 -28.66
C SER A 9 -0.22 -9.62 -27.16
N PRO A 10 -1.30 -9.71 -26.36
CA PRO A 10 -1.22 -10.06 -24.95
C PRO A 10 -0.70 -11.49 -24.76
N PRO A 11 -0.02 -11.79 -23.63
CA PRO A 11 0.51 -13.11 -23.35
C PRO A 11 -0.63 -14.15 -23.22
N PRO A 12 -0.40 -15.39 -23.67
CA PRO A 12 -1.41 -16.45 -23.54
C PRO A 12 -1.59 -16.85 -22.06
N PRO A 13 -2.79 -17.34 -21.69
CA PRO A 13 -3.05 -17.82 -20.34
C PRO A 13 -2.15 -19.01 -19.97
N PRO A 14 -1.86 -19.21 -18.68
CA PRO A 14 -0.97 -20.28 -18.22
C PRO A 14 -1.49 -21.66 -18.65
N ARG A 15 -0.62 -22.45 -19.27
CA ARG A 15 -0.91 -23.83 -19.69
C ARG A 15 -1.24 -24.68 -18.46
N ARG A 16 -2.36 -25.41 -18.51
CA ARG A 16 -2.71 -26.44 -17.53
C ARG A 16 -1.56 -27.46 -17.41
N PRO A 17 -1.22 -27.91 -16.18
CA PRO A 17 -0.23 -28.96 -16.00
C PRO A 17 -0.71 -30.26 -16.66
N ALA A 18 0.21 -30.94 -17.35
CA ALA A 18 -0.01 -32.27 -17.90
C ALA A 18 -0.23 -33.30 -16.77
N PRO A 19 -1.07 -34.32 -16.94
CA PRO A 19 -1.28 -35.34 -15.92
C PRO A 19 0.01 -36.15 -15.69
N PRO A 20 0.35 -36.50 -14.43
CA PRO A 20 1.55 -37.25 -14.13
C PRO A 20 1.46 -38.68 -14.67
N SER A 21 2.55 -39.15 -15.28
CA SER A 21 2.74 -40.52 -15.73
C SER A 21 2.80 -41.47 -14.53
N ALA A 22 2.03 -42.56 -14.60
CA ALA A 22 1.96 -43.59 -13.57
C ALA A 22 3.34 -44.22 -13.26
N ALA A 23 3.69 -44.23 -11.97
CA ALA A 23 4.76 -45.04 -11.39
C ALA A 23 4.15 -46.02 -10.35
N PRO A 24 4.82 -47.15 -10.04
CA PRO A 24 4.14 -48.40 -9.70
C PRO A 24 3.65 -48.46 -8.24
N ARG A 25 2.50 -49.12 -8.08
CA ARG A 25 1.85 -49.44 -6.80
C ARG A 25 2.75 -50.29 -5.92
N GLY A 26 3.13 -49.76 -4.76
CA GLY A 26 3.55 -50.55 -3.60
C GLY A 26 2.33 -50.76 -2.70
N GLU A 27 1.93 -52.02 -2.51
CA GLU A 27 0.91 -52.42 -1.55
C GLU A 27 1.44 -52.24 -0.12
N GLY A 28 0.74 -51.46 0.69
CA GLY A 28 1.02 -51.27 2.11
C GLY A 28 -0.23 -50.73 2.80
N GLY A 29 -1.16 -51.61 3.13
CA GLY A 29 -2.39 -51.27 3.85
C GLY A 29 -2.12 -50.92 5.32
N GLY A 30 -2.45 -49.69 5.70
CA GLY A 30 -2.66 -49.25 7.08
C GLY A 30 -3.92 -48.40 7.13
N LYS A 31 -4.95 -48.87 7.84
CA LYS A 31 -6.26 -48.21 7.93
C LYS A 31 -6.16 -46.86 8.65
N ASP A 32 -6.68 -45.84 7.98
CA ASP A 32 -6.92 -44.49 8.46
C ASP A 32 -7.83 -44.46 9.70
N GLY A 33 -7.30 -43.95 10.81
CA GLY A 33 -8.07 -43.55 11.99
C GLY A 33 -7.82 -42.10 12.42
N GLY A 34 -6.87 -41.39 11.79
CA GLY A 34 -6.49 -40.03 12.18
C GLY A 34 -7.36 -38.91 11.58
N GLY A 35 -7.98 -39.15 10.42
CA GLY A 35 -8.78 -38.13 9.72
C GLY A 35 -10.09 -37.77 10.42
N GLU A 36 -10.85 -38.75 10.90
CA GLU A 36 -12.11 -38.52 11.63
C GLU A 36 -11.88 -37.85 12.99
N GLN A 37 -10.79 -38.21 13.67
CA GLN A 37 -10.45 -37.64 14.97
C GLN A 37 -10.05 -36.17 14.86
N PHE A 38 -9.29 -35.82 13.82
CA PHE A 38 -8.90 -34.44 13.51
C PHE A 38 -10.10 -33.56 13.12
N GLU A 39 -11.01 -34.07 12.29
CA GLU A 39 -12.20 -33.30 11.89
C GLU A 39 -13.17 -33.10 13.07
N THR A 40 -13.29 -34.09 13.96
CA THR A 40 -14.08 -33.99 15.19
C THR A 40 -13.49 -32.95 16.14
N GLU A 41 -12.18 -32.97 16.36
CA GLU A 41 -11.45 -31.99 17.18
C GLU A 41 -11.56 -30.58 16.59
N ARG A 42 -11.48 -30.45 15.26
CA ARG A 42 -11.70 -29.19 14.55
C ARG A 42 -13.11 -28.64 14.78
N ILE A 43 -14.16 -29.46 14.61
CA ILE A 43 -15.54 -29.05 14.85
C ILE A 43 -15.73 -28.63 16.32
N GLU A 44 -15.19 -29.40 17.26
CA GLU A 44 -15.27 -29.09 18.68
C GLU A 44 -14.56 -27.77 19.02
N ASN A 45 -13.37 -27.54 18.46
CA ASN A 45 -12.61 -26.32 18.65
C ASN A 45 -13.32 -25.12 18.01
N VAL A 46 -13.88 -25.26 16.81
CA VAL A 46 -14.73 -24.21 16.20
C VAL A 46 -15.90 -23.88 17.12
N GLN A 47 -16.59 -24.88 17.68
CA GLN A 47 -17.70 -24.65 18.61
C GLN A 47 -17.26 -24.00 19.93
N LYS A 48 -16.09 -24.37 20.47
CA LYS A 48 -15.50 -23.76 21.68
C LYS A 48 -15.14 -22.31 21.44
N VAL A 49 -14.44 -22.00 20.35
CA VAL A 49 -14.08 -20.63 19.95
C VAL A 49 -15.33 -19.81 19.69
N THR A 50 -16.29 -20.34 18.95
CA THR A 50 -17.59 -19.69 18.67
C THR A 50 -18.33 -19.37 19.97
N ARG A 51 -18.39 -20.33 20.91
CA ARG A 51 -19.00 -20.10 22.23
C ARG A 51 -18.25 -19.06 23.06
N ALA A 52 -16.92 -19.06 23.03
CA ALA A 52 -16.12 -18.05 23.72
C ALA A 52 -16.33 -16.65 23.13
N TRP A 53 -16.39 -16.54 21.80
CA TRP A 53 -16.62 -15.29 21.08
C TRP A 53 -18.01 -14.72 21.34
N TYR A 54 -19.08 -15.49 21.13
CA TYR A 54 -20.46 -15.03 21.35
C TYR A 54 -20.87 -14.98 22.83
N GLY A 55 -20.17 -15.72 23.69
CA GLY A 55 -20.37 -15.74 25.14
C GLY A 55 -19.75 -14.54 25.86
N SER A 56 -18.82 -13.83 25.22
CA SER A 56 -18.19 -12.64 25.80
C SER A 56 -19.14 -11.43 25.80
N PRO A 57 -19.47 -10.83 26.96
CA PRO A 57 -20.39 -9.69 27.06
C PRO A 57 -19.97 -8.46 26.24
N SER A 58 -18.67 -8.29 26.01
CA SER A 58 -18.08 -7.17 25.25
C SER A 58 -18.03 -7.41 23.74
N MET A 59 -18.30 -8.63 23.26
CA MET A 59 -18.17 -9.04 21.85
C MET A 59 -19.49 -9.56 21.25
N ARG A 60 -20.64 -9.20 21.85
CA ARG A 60 -21.96 -9.46 21.27
C ARG A 60 -22.15 -8.63 19.99
N TRP A 61 -21.64 -9.13 18.87
CA TRP A 61 -22.11 -8.78 17.54
C TRP A 61 -23.56 -9.26 17.43
N LYS A 62 -24.52 -8.42 17.84
CA LYS A 62 -25.92 -8.70 17.50
C LYS A 62 -26.00 -8.70 15.98
N THR A 63 -26.28 -9.86 15.41
CA THR A 63 -26.64 -10.10 14.01
C THR A 63 -27.97 -9.39 13.70
N THR A 64 -27.94 -8.07 13.72
CA THR A 64 -29.06 -7.24 13.33
C THR A 64 -28.48 -6.13 12.46
N LEU A 65 -28.51 -6.39 11.15
CA LEU A 65 -28.55 -5.32 10.15
C LEU A 65 -29.50 -4.23 10.68
N ALA A 66 -29.00 -3.00 10.74
CA ALA A 66 -29.75 -1.75 10.96
C ALA A 66 -30.05 -1.26 12.39
N MET A 67 -29.12 -1.35 13.36
CA MET A 67 -29.08 -0.34 14.43
C MET A 67 -27.66 0.10 14.76
N PRO A 68 -27.37 1.42 14.89
CA PRO A 68 -26.13 1.89 15.48
C PRO A 68 -25.99 1.29 16.88
N LEU A 69 -24.80 0.83 17.24
CA LEU A 69 -24.50 0.53 18.64
C LEU A 69 -24.86 1.78 19.46
N PRO A 70 -25.60 1.66 20.58
CA PRO A 70 -25.77 2.80 21.45
C PRO A 70 -24.37 3.23 21.91
N PRO A 71 -24.07 4.55 21.93
CA PRO A 71 -22.81 5.01 22.47
C PRO A 71 -22.66 4.47 23.89
N PRO A 72 -21.44 4.09 24.32
CA PRO A 72 -21.23 3.66 25.68
C PRO A 72 -21.79 4.72 26.64
N PRO A 73 -22.42 4.30 27.76
CA PRO A 73 -23.04 5.24 28.68
C PRO A 73 -21.99 6.28 29.11
N PRO A 74 -22.30 7.60 29.02
CA PRO A 74 -21.37 8.64 29.42
C PRO A 74 -21.04 8.44 30.91
N GLY A 75 -19.78 8.16 31.21
CA GLY A 75 -19.29 7.93 32.58
C GLY A 75 -19.06 6.46 32.99
N GLY A 76 -19.08 5.49 32.08
CA GLY A 76 -18.47 4.19 32.36
C GLY A 76 -16.95 4.33 32.60
N PRO A 77 -16.33 3.57 33.52
CA PRO A 77 -14.89 3.65 33.71
C PRO A 77 -14.22 3.29 32.38
N ASN A 78 -13.42 4.21 31.85
CA ASN A 78 -12.62 3.96 30.66
C ASN A 78 -11.63 2.85 31.03
N LYS A 79 -12.01 1.60 30.79
CA LYS A 79 -11.13 0.45 31.00
C LYS A 79 -10.10 0.55 29.89
N GLY A 80 -8.98 1.21 30.19
CA GLY A 80 -7.94 1.45 29.20
C GLY A 80 -7.50 0.14 28.53
N LEU A 81 -7.02 0.26 27.29
CA LEU A 81 -6.66 -0.88 26.45
C LEU A 81 -5.25 -1.35 26.77
N ALA A 82 -5.11 -2.63 27.13
CA ALA A 82 -3.84 -3.26 27.48
C ALA A 82 -3.24 -4.03 26.28
N PHE A 83 -2.87 -3.33 25.21
CA PHE A 83 -2.33 -3.98 24.01
C PHE A 83 -0.95 -4.60 24.27
N GLY A 84 0.01 -3.83 24.80
CA GLY A 84 1.35 -4.33 25.10
C GLY A 84 1.38 -5.50 26.10
N PRO A 85 0.63 -5.48 27.22
CA PRO A 85 0.56 -6.64 28.12
C PRO A 85 0.00 -7.90 27.47
N CYS A 86 -0.91 -7.78 26.50
CA CYS A 86 -1.39 -8.93 25.74
C CYS A 86 -0.28 -9.53 24.85
N ILE A 87 0.53 -8.69 24.21
CA ILE A 87 1.68 -9.16 23.41
C ILE A 87 2.73 -9.80 24.32
N ASP A 88 3.04 -9.19 25.46
CA ASP A 88 4.02 -9.72 26.41
C ASP A 88 3.58 -11.08 26.99
N GLY A 89 2.31 -11.24 27.36
CA GLY A 89 1.78 -12.54 27.80
C GLY A 89 1.79 -13.62 26.71
N LEU A 90 1.66 -13.25 25.43
CA LEU A 90 1.82 -14.19 24.32
C LEU A 90 3.29 -14.57 24.12
N LEU A 91 4.21 -13.62 24.28
CA LEU A 91 5.64 -13.91 24.27
C LEU A 91 5.99 -14.88 25.41
N GLU A 92 5.60 -14.58 26.65
CA GLU A 92 5.84 -15.48 27.80
C GLU A 92 5.30 -16.90 27.57
N ALA A 93 4.16 -17.05 26.89
CA ALA A 93 3.54 -18.35 26.65
C ALA A 93 4.24 -19.19 25.56
N PHE A 94 4.88 -18.56 24.58
CA PHE A 94 5.37 -19.23 23.38
C PHE A 94 6.87 -19.03 23.09
N GLU A 95 7.55 -18.16 23.83
CA GLU A 95 8.96 -17.81 23.58
C GLU A 95 9.91 -19.00 23.79
N GLU A 96 9.53 -19.94 24.66
CA GLU A 96 10.29 -21.16 24.91
C GLU A 96 10.05 -22.28 23.87
N ASP A 97 9.08 -22.14 22.96
CA ASP A 97 8.79 -23.15 21.94
C ASP A 97 9.52 -22.87 20.61
N PRO A 98 10.62 -23.59 20.29
CA PRO A 98 11.42 -23.33 19.10
C PRO A 98 10.71 -23.74 17.79
N TYR A 99 9.64 -24.54 17.87
CA TYR A 99 8.89 -24.99 16.70
C TYR A 99 7.67 -24.13 16.42
N CYS A 100 7.34 -23.22 17.32
CA CYS A 100 6.19 -22.35 17.14
C CYS A 100 6.41 -21.35 15.99
N SER A 101 5.31 -21.00 15.34
CA SER A 101 5.19 -19.84 14.46
C SER A 101 3.80 -19.30 14.66
N LEU A 102 3.70 -18.04 15.07
CA LEU A 102 2.45 -17.45 15.49
C LEU A 102 1.93 -16.46 14.46
N ARG A 103 0.61 -16.37 14.36
CA ARG A 103 -0.07 -15.26 13.71
C ARG A 103 -1.05 -14.64 14.70
N ILE A 104 -0.70 -13.45 15.16
CA ILE A 104 -1.45 -12.68 16.14
C ILE A 104 -2.30 -11.69 15.35
N VAL A 105 -3.63 -11.80 15.49
CA VAL A 105 -4.59 -10.88 14.86
C VAL A 105 -5.21 -10.02 15.96
N SER A 106 -4.93 -8.73 15.92
CA SER A 106 -5.38 -7.75 16.91
C SER A 106 -6.40 -6.81 16.29
N ILE A 107 -7.54 -6.64 16.96
CA ILE A 107 -8.57 -5.67 16.56
C ILE A 107 -8.66 -4.62 17.65
N LEU A 108 -8.29 -3.39 17.33
CA LEU A 108 -8.22 -2.28 18.29
C LEU A 108 -9.31 -1.25 17.96
N GLY A 109 -9.96 -0.72 19.00
CA GLY A 109 -10.96 0.35 18.85
C GLY A 109 -10.56 1.67 19.52
N HIS A 110 -9.54 1.65 20.40
CA HIS A 110 -9.15 2.77 21.24
C HIS A 110 -7.64 2.77 21.48
N LEU A 111 -7.13 3.85 22.08
CA LEU A 111 -5.73 4.04 22.43
C LEU A 111 -5.24 3.00 23.47
N PRO A 112 -4.16 2.25 23.19
CA PRO A 112 -3.45 1.48 24.20
C PRO A 112 -3.01 2.37 25.37
N SER A 113 -3.58 2.17 26.55
CA SER A 113 -3.45 3.11 27.69
C SER A 113 -3.06 2.41 29.00
N VAL A 114 -2.86 1.09 28.98
CA VAL A 114 -2.61 0.30 30.19
C VAL A 114 -1.39 -0.60 30.01
N GLY A 115 -0.49 -0.53 31.00
CA GLY A 115 0.67 -1.41 31.12
C GLY A 115 1.85 -1.02 30.23
N VAL A 116 2.76 -1.97 30.02
CA VAL A 116 3.86 -1.84 29.05
C VAL A 116 3.27 -1.54 27.66
N GLY A 117 3.88 -0.63 26.91
CA GLY A 117 3.37 -0.17 25.62
C GLY A 117 2.25 0.87 25.75
N SER A 118 1.97 1.41 26.93
CA SER A 118 0.95 2.46 27.08
C SER A 118 1.32 3.73 26.31
N ILE A 119 0.33 4.35 25.67
CA ILE A 119 0.48 5.53 24.83
C ILE A 119 -0.32 6.66 25.51
N PRO A 120 0.30 7.83 25.76
CA PRO A 120 -0.41 8.96 26.34
C PRO A 120 -1.41 9.55 25.34
N PRO A 121 -2.56 10.07 25.79
CA PRO A 121 -3.44 10.83 24.93
C PRO A 121 -2.72 12.10 24.44
N ILE A 122 -3.04 12.55 23.22
CA ILE A 122 -2.52 13.81 22.68
C ILE A 122 -3.28 14.97 23.32
N ASP A 123 -2.56 15.90 23.95
CA ASP A 123 -3.14 17.17 24.40
C ASP A 123 -3.42 18.06 23.18
N THR A 124 -4.69 18.18 22.81
CA THR A 124 -5.14 19.04 21.71
C THR A 124 -5.03 20.55 22.00
N ASP A 125 -4.75 20.92 23.25
CA ASP A 125 -4.69 22.31 23.73
C ASP A 125 -3.27 22.91 23.75
N ALA A 126 -2.24 22.15 23.37
CA ALA A 126 -0.88 22.64 23.25
C ALA A 126 -0.72 23.55 22.01
N LYS A 127 -1.26 24.77 22.09
CA LYS A 127 -0.83 25.88 21.24
C LYS A 127 0.66 26.07 21.44
N ASP A 128 1.43 25.59 20.47
CA ASP A 128 2.76 26.01 20.05
C ASP A 128 3.42 27.03 20.99
N SER A 129 3.87 26.55 22.16
CA SER A 129 4.73 27.34 23.03
C SER A 129 6.14 27.13 22.52
N GLY A 130 6.60 28.05 21.69
CA GLY A 130 7.92 28.07 21.07
C GLY A 130 9.06 28.03 22.09
N LYS A 131 9.35 26.83 22.63
CA LYS A 131 10.60 26.53 23.32
C LYS A 131 11.46 25.71 22.40
N LYS A 132 12.31 26.44 21.67
CA LYS A 132 13.58 25.97 21.08
C LYS A 132 14.32 25.12 22.12
N HIS A 133 14.24 23.81 22.03
CA HIS A 133 15.26 22.88 22.51
C HIS A 133 15.29 21.67 21.56
N GLY A 134 16.29 21.64 20.68
CA GLY A 134 16.77 20.43 19.99
C GLY A 134 15.90 19.85 18.88
N LYS A 135 16.29 20.12 17.63
CA LYS A 135 15.76 19.59 16.34
C LYS A 135 14.27 19.85 16.10
N ASN A 136 13.95 20.40 14.92
CA ASN A 136 12.61 20.79 14.50
C ASN A 136 11.69 19.55 14.32
N HIS A 137 11.21 18.95 15.40
CA HIS A 137 10.13 18.00 15.33
C HIS A 137 8.81 18.78 15.41
N GLY A 138 8.23 19.10 14.25
CA GLY A 138 6.88 19.66 14.17
C GLY A 138 5.83 18.69 14.74
N LEU A 139 4.56 19.08 14.68
CA LEU A 139 3.35 18.39 15.21
C LEU A 139 3.21 16.87 14.91
N ASP A 140 4.08 16.29 14.10
CA ASP A 140 4.18 14.85 13.79
C ASP A 140 5.19 14.08 14.68
N GLY A 141 6.01 14.76 15.49
CA GLY A 141 7.00 14.14 16.37
C GLY A 141 6.39 13.54 17.64
N ILE A 142 5.76 12.37 17.55
CA ILE A 142 5.74 11.42 18.67
C ILE A 142 6.67 10.30 18.23
N GLU A 143 7.73 10.10 18.99
CA GLU A 143 8.64 8.97 18.79
C GLU A 143 7.83 7.68 18.98
N ALA A 144 8.07 6.71 18.09
CA ALA A 144 7.50 5.38 18.29
C ALA A 144 7.84 4.88 19.70
N ASN A 145 6.87 4.27 20.39
CA ASN A 145 7.15 3.78 21.73
C ASN A 145 8.18 2.63 21.60
N PRO A 146 9.37 2.76 22.22
CA PRO A 146 10.47 1.81 22.06
C PRO A 146 10.10 0.39 22.50
N GLU A 147 9.16 0.23 23.44
CA GLU A 147 8.70 -1.06 23.93
C GLU A 147 8.09 -1.91 22.80
N TYR A 148 7.42 -1.28 21.82
CA TYR A 148 6.92 -1.99 20.64
C TYR A 148 8.03 -2.45 19.70
N GLY A 149 9.18 -1.77 19.69
CA GLY A 149 10.39 -2.24 19.01
C GLY A 149 10.96 -3.49 19.67
N ASP A 150 11.06 -3.48 21.00
CA ASP A 150 11.55 -4.63 21.77
C ASP A 150 10.63 -5.86 21.62
N PHE A 151 9.31 -5.66 21.64
CA PHE A 151 8.35 -6.72 21.33
C PHE A 151 8.55 -7.28 19.93
N ALA A 152 8.80 -6.41 18.94
CA ALA A 152 9.01 -6.84 17.57
C ALA A 152 10.24 -7.75 17.45
N ASP A 153 11.35 -7.37 18.07
CA ASP A 153 12.60 -8.13 17.98
C ASP A 153 12.46 -9.52 18.61
N ARG A 154 11.74 -9.63 19.74
CA ARG A 154 11.37 -10.93 20.35
C ARG A 154 10.45 -11.75 19.43
N LEU A 155 9.42 -11.14 18.85
CA LEU A 155 8.48 -11.81 17.95
C LEU A 155 9.12 -12.29 16.64
N VAL A 156 10.08 -11.54 16.10
CA VAL A 156 10.89 -11.96 14.94
C VAL A 156 11.63 -13.26 15.26
N GLY A 157 12.20 -13.40 16.47
CA GLY A 157 12.83 -14.64 16.94
C GLY A 157 11.88 -15.84 16.93
N LEU A 158 10.59 -15.62 17.24
CA LEU A 158 9.54 -16.64 17.19
C LEU A 158 8.92 -16.85 15.82
N SER A 159 9.37 -16.10 14.81
CA SER A 159 8.73 -16.08 13.49
C SER A 159 7.22 -15.82 13.62
N ALA A 160 6.88 -14.91 14.52
CA ALA A 160 5.54 -14.47 14.79
C ALA A 160 5.19 -13.27 13.90
N CYS A 161 3.92 -13.19 13.51
CA CYS A 161 3.36 -12.15 12.68
C CYS A 161 2.28 -11.42 13.47
N VAL A 162 2.23 -10.09 13.41
CA VAL A 162 1.20 -9.29 14.10
C VAL A 162 0.41 -8.50 13.09
N ASP A 163 -0.81 -8.94 12.80
CA ASP A 163 -1.78 -8.18 12.02
C ASP A 163 -2.61 -7.30 12.96
N VAL A 164 -2.73 -6.00 12.66
CA VAL A 164 -3.50 -5.04 13.46
C VAL A 164 -4.56 -4.37 12.60
N TYR A 165 -5.81 -4.47 13.05
CA TYR A 165 -6.97 -3.84 12.44
C TYR A 165 -7.54 -2.81 13.40
N VAL A 166 -7.48 -1.54 13.04
CA VAL A 166 -7.98 -0.43 13.86
C VAL A 166 -9.31 0.03 13.31
N VAL A 167 -10.36 -0.04 14.13
CA VAL A 167 -11.69 0.50 13.82
C VAL A 167 -11.98 1.60 14.82
N SER A 168 -11.80 2.85 14.42
CA SER A 168 -11.97 4.01 15.30
C SER A 168 -12.88 5.04 14.65
N GLU A 169 -13.97 5.42 15.32
CA GLU A 169 -14.89 6.46 14.85
C GLU A 169 -14.44 7.86 15.27
N GLU A 170 -13.84 8.01 16.46
CA GLU A 170 -13.40 9.31 16.98
C GLU A 170 -12.12 9.18 17.82
N GLY A 171 -11.16 10.06 17.55
CA GLY A 171 -9.96 10.24 18.35
C GLY A 171 -8.73 9.46 17.87
N TYR A 172 -7.60 9.86 18.44
CA TYR A 172 -6.29 9.26 18.18
C TYR A 172 -6.16 7.89 18.86
N THR A 173 -5.67 6.90 18.11
CA THR A 173 -5.52 5.51 18.55
C THR A 173 -4.07 5.07 18.74
N GLY A 174 -3.09 5.92 18.40
CA GLY A 174 -1.69 5.58 18.64
C GLY A 174 -1.04 4.78 17.53
N CYS A 175 -1.60 4.77 16.31
CA CYS A 175 -1.17 3.87 15.24
C CYS A 175 0.32 4.00 14.92
N ASP A 176 0.83 5.23 14.83
CA ASP A 176 2.25 5.49 14.57
C ASP A 176 3.16 5.03 15.72
N SER A 177 2.67 4.99 16.95
CA SER A 177 3.46 4.60 18.12
C SER A 177 3.76 3.09 18.16
N PHE A 178 2.82 2.26 17.70
CA PHE A 178 3.01 0.80 17.60
C PHE A 178 3.28 0.30 16.18
N LEU A 179 3.30 1.18 15.17
CA LEU A 179 3.55 0.78 13.78
C LEU A 179 4.86 -0.01 13.59
N PRO A 180 5.99 0.32 14.26
CA PRO A 180 7.23 -0.45 14.08
C PRO A 180 7.11 -1.92 14.48
N LEU A 181 6.23 -2.26 15.43
CA LEU A 181 5.92 -3.66 15.76
C LEU A 181 5.44 -4.41 14.53
N ILE A 182 4.48 -3.81 13.81
CA ILE A 182 3.84 -4.41 12.64
C ILE A 182 4.81 -4.48 11.47
N GLU A 183 5.55 -3.40 11.20
CA GLU A 183 6.49 -3.31 10.09
C GLU A 183 7.68 -4.27 10.25
N ARG A 184 8.23 -4.44 11.46
CA ARG A 184 9.38 -5.33 11.69
C ARG A 184 9.02 -6.81 11.58
N VAL A 185 7.83 -7.19 12.03
CA VAL A 185 7.38 -8.58 11.92
C VAL A 185 6.83 -8.91 10.53
N GLY A 186 6.55 -7.92 9.68
CA GLY A 186 5.98 -8.12 8.34
C GLY A 186 4.45 -8.33 8.34
N GLY A 187 3.78 -7.80 9.36
CA GLY A 187 2.35 -7.93 9.56
C GLY A 187 1.52 -6.95 8.73
N THR A 188 0.20 -7.15 8.75
CA THR A 188 -0.78 -6.33 8.06
C THR A 188 -1.29 -5.23 8.98
N PHE A 189 -1.27 -3.98 8.53
CA PHE A 189 -1.95 -2.89 9.22
C PHE A 189 -3.14 -2.38 8.38
N MET A 190 -4.34 -2.36 8.97
CA MET A 190 -5.53 -1.77 8.38
C MET A 190 -6.13 -0.73 9.32
N HIS A 191 -6.49 0.43 8.78
CA HIS A 191 -7.17 1.48 9.52
C HIS A 191 -8.54 1.78 8.88
N TYR A 192 -9.59 1.69 9.68
CA TYR A 192 -10.96 2.02 9.29
C TYR A 192 -11.43 3.23 10.10
N PRO A 193 -11.81 4.34 9.44
CA PRO A 193 -12.21 5.59 10.11
C PRO A 193 -13.60 5.52 10.75
N SER A 194 -14.35 4.44 10.53
CA SER A 194 -15.60 4.17 11.24
C SER A 194 -16.01 2.71 11.08
N VAL A 195 -16.97 2.26 11.90
CA VAL A 195 -17.57 0.93 11.73
C VAL A 195 -18.31 0.85 10.39
N GLY A 196 -18.99 1.92 9.98
CA GLY A 196 -19.71 2.00 8.71
C GLY A 196 -18.80 1.90 7.48
N ALA A 197 -17.60 2.50 7.55
CA ALA A 197 -16.60 2.41 6.49
C ALA A 197 -15.80 1.10 6.52
N SER A 198 -15.97 0.26 7.54
CA SER A 198 -15.13 -0.91 7.72
C SER A 198 -15.45 -2.06 6.77
N THR A 199 -14.44 -2.55 6.07
CA THR A 199 -14.46 -3.79 5.28
C THR A 199 -13.82 -4.96 6.03
N LEU A 200 -13.64 -4.84 7.34
CA LEU A 200 -12.93 -5.78 8.21
C LEU A 200 -13.28 -7.26 7.97
N PRO A 201 -14.55 -7.69 7.84
CA PRO A 201 -14.86 -9.09 7.58
C PRO A 201 -14.26 -9.61 6.27
N SER A 202 -14.33 -8.81 5.20
CA SER A 202 -13.76 -9.15 3.89
C SER A 202 -12.24 -9.19 3.95
N ASP A 203 -11.62 -8.23 4.63
CA ASP A 203 -10.17 -8.16 4.78
C ASP A 203 -9.62 -9.29 5.66
N LEU A 204 -10.32 -9.67 6.73
CA LEU A 204 -9.98 -10.85 7.53
C LEU A 204 -10.11 -12.14 6.69
N PHE A 205 -11.20 -12.28 5.92
CA PHE A 205 -11.37 -13.43 5.05
C PHE A 205 -10.20 -13.57 4.06
N LYS A 206 -9.81 -12.47 3.41
CA LYS A 206 -8.63 -12.45 2.52
C LYS A 206 -7.34 -12.76 3.27
N ALA A 207 -7.16 -12.16 4.45
CA ALA A 207 -5.97 -12.34 5.26
C ALA A 207 -5.74 -13.82 5.63
N PHE A 208 -6.81 -14.59 5.90
CA PHE A 208 -6.73 -16.03 6.18
C PHE A 208 -6.74 -16.92 4.93
N SER A 209 -7.29 -16.44 3.81
CA SER A 209 -7.40 -17.23 2.57
C SER A 209 -6.14 -17.15 1.69
N ARG A 210 -5.35 -16.08 1.83
CA ARG A 210 -4.17 -15.86 0.98
C ARG A 210 -2.97 -16.72 1.40
N PRO A 211 -2.09 -17.08 0.46
CA PRO A 211 -0.82 -17.73 0.78
C PRO A 211 0.01 -16.88 1.75
N PHE A 212 0.56 -17.55 2.76
CA PHE A 212 1.33 -16.94 3.82
C PHE A 212 2.69 -17.64 3.94
N ALA A 213 3.74 -16.84 4.15
CA ALA A 213 5.11 -17.29 4.25
C ALA A 213 5.70 -16.84 5.59
N THR A 214 6.45 -17.73 6.24
CA THR A 214 7.17 -17.46 7.50
C THR A 214 8.62 -17.92 7.41
N LYS A 215 9.44 -17.48 8.37
CA LYS A 215 10.87 -17.86 8.47
C LYS A 215 11.61 -17.55 7.16
N ALA A 216 11.26 -16.45 6.49
CA ALA A 216 11.68 -16.22 5.13
C ALA A 216 13.03 -15.50 5.06
N MET A 217 13.78 -15.80 4.01
CA MET A 217 15.07 -15.19 3.69
C MET A 217 15.07 -14.77 2.22
N LEU A 218 15.40 -13.52 1.96
CA LEU A 218 15.54 -12.94 0.64
C LEU A 218 17.02 -12.70 0.34
N ARG A 219 17.54 -13.32 -0.70
CA ARG A 219 18.91 -13.06 -1.18
C ARG A 219 18.90 -12.47 -2.57
N VAL A 220 19.56 -11.32 -2.72
CA VAL A 220 19.71 -10.63 -4.00
C VAL A 220 21.15 -10.79 -4.49
N ARG A 221 21.31 -11.26 -5.73
CA ARG A 221 22.62 -11.43 -6.38
C ARG A 221 22.64 -10.62 -7.67
N CYS A 222 23.77 -9.99 -7.95
CA CYS A 222 23.98 -9.21 -9.17
C CYS A 222 25.17 -9.79 -9.94
N SER A 223 25.14 -9.69 -11.27
CA SER A 223 26.34 -9.86 -12.09
C SER A 223 27.32 -8.70 -11.83
N SER A 224 28.59 -8.88 -12.17
CA SER A 224 29.62 -7.85 -12.03
C SER A 224 29.25 -6.54 -12.75
N GLY A 225 29.59 -5.39 -12.13
CA GLY A 225 29.43 -4.05 -12.71
C GLY A 225 28.30 -3.24 -12.09
N PHE A 226 27.42 -3.87 -11.32
CA PHE A 226 26.48 -3.21 -10.44
C PHE A 226 26.24 -4.05 -9.19
N ARG A 227 25.85 -3.37 -8.11
CA ARG A 227 25.56 -4.00 -6.83
C ARG A 227 24.27 -3.46 -6.25
N VAL A 228 23.76 -4.17 -5.24
CA VAL A 228 22.66 -3.70 -4.42
C VAL A 228 23.18 -2.50 -3.60
N ALA A 229 22.47 -1.38 -3.69
CA ALA A 229 22.75 -0.17 -2.92
C ALA A 229 21.94 -0.17 -1.62
N ARG A 230 20.65 -0.53 -1.72
CA ARG A 230 19.72 -0.55 -0.59
C ARG A 230 18.55 -1.47 -0.88
N ALA A 231 18.02 -2.09 0.16
CA ALA A 231 16.73 -2.78 0.13
C ALA A 231 15.72 -2.06 1.03
N TYR A 232 14.46 -2.09 0.63
CA TYR A 232 13.34 -1.44 1.28
C TYR A 232 12.16 -2.40 1.43
N GLY A 233 11.32 -2.12 2.41
CA GLY A 233 10.17 -2.94 2.78
C GLY A 233 10.32 -3.48 4.20
N HIS A 234 9.44 -4.41 4.57
CA HIS A 234 9.39 -5.03 5.89
C HIS A 234 10.37 -6.19 5.97
N LEU A 235 11.66 -5.86 5.97
CA LEU A 235 12.78 -6.79 6.00
C LEU A 235 13.90 -6.27 6.91
N SER A 236 14.73 -7.18 7.42
CA SER A 236 15.93 -6.84 8.20
C SER A 236 17.18 -7.42 7.55
N PRO A 237 18.29 -6.68 7.46
CA PRO A 237 19.54 -7.21 6.91
C PRO A 237 20.11 -8.31 7.81
N ASP A 238 20.77 -9.29 7.21
CA ASP A 238 21.54 -10.30 7.92
C ASP A 238 22.91 -9.74 8.37
N ASP A 239 23.32 -10.04 9.60
CA ASP A 239 24.56 -9.53 10.18
C ASP A 239 25.84 -10.14 9.57
N GLN A 240 25.74 -11.34 8.97
CA GLN A 240 26.88 -12.10 8.47
C GLN A 240 27.02 -12.02 6.96
N TYR A 241 25.91 -11.96 6.23
CA TYR A 241 25.90 -12.06 4.78
C TYR A 241 25.33 -10.80 4.13
N GLU A 242 26.16 -10.16 3.30
CA GLU A 242 25.71 -9.05 2.47
C GLU A 242 24.60 -9.49 1.49
N ASN A 243 23.62 -8.62 1.28
CA ASN A 243 22.50 -8.82 0.35
C ASN A 243 21.64 -10.04 0.69
N LEU A 244 21.68 -10.49 1.95
CA LEU A 244 20.74 -11.42 2.56
C LEU A 244 19.88 -10.65 3.58
N TYR A 245 18.58 -10.86 3.51
CA TYR A 245 17.60 -10.20 4.36
C TYR A 245 16.65 -11.22 4.97
N HIS A 246 16.32 -11.04 6.24
CA HIS A 246 15.32 -11.81 6.98
C HIS A 246 13.95 -11.15 6.85
N VAL A 247 12.93 -11.99 6.67
CA VAL A 247 11.52 -11.61 6.60
C VAL A 247 10.76 -12.55 7.52
N ALA A 248 10.29 -12.03 8.66
CA ALA A 248 9.64 -12.85 9.68
C ALA A 248 8.34 -13.50 9.16
N CYS A 249 7.43 -12.68 8.63
CA CYS A 249 6.29 -13.12 7.84
C CYS A 249 6.07 -12.23 6.61
N CYS A 250 5.41 -12.78 5.60
CA CYS A 250 4.84 -11.98 4.50
C CYS A 250 3.70 -12.75 3.81
N HIS A 251 2.98 -12.06 2.94
CA HIS A 251 1.89 -12.64 2.14
C HIS A 251 2.13 -12.46 0.64
N SER A 252 1.24 -13.02 -0.19
CA SER A 252 1.34 -12.97 -1.65
C SER A 252 1.48 -11.56 -2.23
N ASP A 253 0.85 -10.57 -1.62
CA ASP A 253 0.87 -9.17 -2.06
C ASP A 253 1.95 -8.29 -1.42
N SER A 254 2.79 -8.86 -0.54
CA SER A 254 3.90 -8.11 0.06
C SER A 254 4.93 -7.75 -1.02
N SER A 255 5.40 -6.51 -1.02
CA SER A 255 6.42 -6.03 -1.95
C SER A 255 7.69 -5.60 -1.22
N PHE A 256 8.83 -5.88 -1.86
CA PHE A 256 10.15 -5.46 -1.43
C PHE A 256 10.81 -4.72 -2.58
N ALA A 257 11.44 -3.58 -2.29
CA ALA A 257 12.07 -2.76 -3.31
C ALA A 257 13.59 -2.74 -3.11
N VAL A 258 14.35 -2.71 -4.20
CA VAL A 258 15.81 -2.75 -4.16
C VAL A 258 16.37 -1.69 -5.10
N ASP A 259 17.19 -0.79 -4.55
CA ASP A 259 18.01 0.13 -5.32
C ASP A 259 19.31 -0.54 -5.73
N PHE A 260 19.75 -0.24 -6.94
CA PHE A 260 21.03 -0.68 -7.47
C PHE A 260 21.92 0.52 -7.77
N GLU A 261 23.23 0.32 -7.67
CA GLU A 261 24.22 1.30 -8.09
C GLU A 261 25.34 0.63 -8.89
N PHE A 262 25.97 1.39 -9.78
CA PHE A 262 27.13 0.90 -10.53
C PHE A 262 28.36 0.86 -9.63
N ASP A 263 29.17 -0.20 -9.78
CA ASP A 263 30.44 -0.32 -9.06
C ASP A 263 31.46 0.73 -9.51
N ASN A 264 31.31 1.25 -10.73
CA ASN A 264 32.16 2.25 -11.34
C ASN A 264 31.30 3.39 -11.93
N PRO A 265 31.67 4.67 -11.75
CA PRO A 265 31.01 5.81 -12.39
C PRO A 265 30.92 5.73 -13.92
N SER A 266 31.81 4.95 -14.54
CA SER A 266 31.82 4.68 -15.98
C SER A 266 30.72 3.70 -16.41
N GLY A 267 29.93 3.16 -15.46
CA GLY A 267 28.88 2.19 -15.69
C GLY A 267 29.39 0.76 -15.91
N VAL A 268 28.54 -0.08 -16.50
CA VAL A 268 28.91 -1.44 -16.92
C VAL A 268 29.70 -1.36 -18.23
N VAL A 269 31.04 -1.29 -18.12
CA VAL A 269 31.96 -1.14 -19.27
C VAL A 269 32.40 -2.49 -19.87
N ALA A 270 32.26 -3.61 -19.13
CA ALA A 270 32.90 -4.88 -19.47
C ALA A 270 32.00 -5.84 -20.26
N ASN A 271 32.54 -6.36 -21.38
CA ASN A 271 32.00 -7.41 -22.26
C ASN A 271 30.53 -7.25 -22.69
N LEU A 272 30.35 -6.71 -23.91
CA LEU A 272 29.07 -6.48 -24.59
C LEU A 272 28.16 -7.72 -24.73
N ASP A 273 28.68 -8.92 -24.49
CA ASP A 273 27.93 -10.18 -24.54
C ASP A 273 27.28 -10.55 -23.19
N VAL A 274 27.65 -9.88 -22.09
CA VAL A 274 27.12 -10.16 -20.74
C VAL A 274 26.19 -9.04 -20.30
N HIS A 275 24.89 -9.27 -20.44
CA HIS A 275 23.88 -8.35 -19.96
C HIS A 275 23.81 -8.35 -18.42
N PRO A 276 23.59 -7.18 -17.79
CA PRO A 276 23.32 -7.09 -16.36
C PRO A 276 22.22 -8.05 -15.95
N THR A 277 22.54 -8.92 -15.00
CA THR A 277 21.62 -9.97 -14.56
C THR A 277 21.50 -9.89 -13.04
N MET A 278 20.26 -9.88 -12.55
CA MET A 278 19.94 -9.97 -11.13
C MET A 278 19.22 -11.28 -10.87
N GLN A 279 19.53 -11.92 -9.74
CA GLN A 279 18.84 -13.10 -9.27
C GLN A 279 18.35 -12.88 -7.86
N VAL A 280 17.04 -13.07 -7.68
CA VAL A 280 16.37 -13.04 -6.39
C VAL A 280 16.09 -14.48 -5.98
N ALA A 281 16.59 -14.89 -4.82
CA ALA A 281 16.34 -16.19 -4.22
C ALA A 281 15.61 -16.00 -2.90
N PHE A 282 14.35 -16.43 -2.84
CA PHE A 282 13.48 -16.28 -1.68
C PHE A 282 13.16 -17.64 -1.08
N SER A 283 13.76 -17.95 0.07
CA SER A 283 13.51 -19.17 0.83
C SER A 283 12.47 -18.90 1.91
N TYR A 284 11.46 -19.75 2.05
CA TYR A 284 10.39 -19.52 3.02
C TYR A 284 9.73 -20.84 3.45
N THR A 285 9.04 -20.79 4.57
CA THR A 285 8.19 -21.87 5.08
C THR A 285 6.74 -21.51 4.81
N CYS A 286 5.94 -22.47 4.34
CA CYS A 286 4.51 -22.27 4.13
C CYS A 286 3.72 -23.55 4.47
N ILE A 287 2.46 -23.38 4.81
CA ILE A 287 1.50 -24.47 4.98
C ILE A 287 0.80 -24.70 3.64
N VAL A 288 0.78 -25.94 3.18
CA VAL A 288 0.12 -26.32 1.92
C VAL A 288 -0.81 -27.50 2.13
N LYS A 289 -1.89 -27.52 1.37
CA LYS A 289 -2.81 -28.66 1.34
C LYS A 289 -2.14 -29.85 0.63
N VAL A 290 -2.31 -31.03 1.17
CA VAL A 290 -1.83 -32.29 0.58
C VAL A 290 -2.88 -32.78 -0.43
N ASP A 291 -2.45 -33.08 -1.66
CA ASP A 291 -3.36 -33.50 -2.74
C ASP A 291 -3.98 -34.90 -2.50
N GLU A 292 -3.28 -35.78 -1.78
CA GLU A 292 -3.66 -37.19 -1.55
C GLU A 292 -4.34 -37.46 -0.20
N GLY A 293 -4.93 -36.44 0.44
CA GLY A 293 -5.74 -36.62 1.66
C GLY A 293 -6.67 -35.43 1.89
N GLU A 294 -7.97 -35.67 1.90
CA GLU A 294 -8.94 -34.60 2.16
C GLU A 294 -8.68 -33.96 3.52
N GLY A 295 -8.35 -32.66 3.51
CA GLY A 295 -8.15 -31.86 4.72
C GLY A 295 -6.77 -31.96 5.38
N MET A 296 -5.81 -32.70 4.81
CA MET A 296 -4.44 -32.72 5.35
C MET A 296 -3.64 -31.50 4.88
N TYR A 297 -2.91 -30.90 5.82
CA TYR A 297 -1.98 -29.81 5.57
C TYR A 297 -0.57 -30.23 5.97
N GLN A 298 0.42 -29.80 5.20
CA GLN A 298 1.83 -30.04 5.47
C GLN A 298 2.60 -28.73 5.50
N VAL A 299 3.52 -28.61 6.45
CA VAL A 299 4.53 -27.55 6.46
C VAL A 299 5.64 -27.90 5.46
N GLN A 300 5.92 -27.00 4.52
CA GLN A 300 6.98 -27.18 3.52
C GLN A 300 7.94 -26.00 3.54
N ARG A 301 9.24 -26.30 3.40
CA ARG A 301 10.28 -25.31 3.08
C ARG A 301 10.41 -25.21 1.56
N ARG A 302 10.25 -24.00 1.02
CA ARG A 302 10.32 -23.72 -0.42
C ARG A 302 11.42 -22.72 -0.72
N LEU A 303 11.92 -22.77 -1.96
CA LEU A 303 12.85 -21.80 -2.54
C LEU A 303 12.27 -21.32 -3.86
N ARG A 304 11.94 -20.03 -3.93
CA ARG A 304 11.53 -19.35 -5.16
C ARG A 304 12.75 -18.63 -5.72
N ILE A 305 13.02 -18.81 -7.01
CA ILE A 305 14.14 -18.15 -7.69
C ILE A 305 13.57 -17.41 -8.89
N GLU A 306 13.91 -16.14 -9.00
CA GLU A 306 13.63 -15.30 -10.16
C GLU A 306 14.94 -14.73 -10.66
N THR A 307 15.19 -14.83 -11.96
CA THR A 307 16.40 -14.28 -12.59
C THR A 307 15.96 -13.36 -13.71
N VAL A 308 16.31 -12.08 -13.57
CA VAL A 308 15.95 -11.03 -14.52
C VAL A 308 17.22 -10.52 -15.16
N ARG A 309 17.16 -10.34 -16.48
CA ARG A 309 18.22 -9.76 -17.29
C ARG A 309 17.74 -8.41 -17.80
N THR A 310 18.54 -7.36 -17.62
CA THR A 310 18.20 -6.01 -18.06
C THR A 310 19.15 -5.55 -19.18
N ASP A 311 18.69 -4.60 -19.98
CA ASP A 311 19.48 -4.00 -21.04
C ASP A 311 20.23 -2.75 -20.53
N ILE A 312 21.34 -2.43 -21.18
CA ILE A 312 22.15 -1.25 -20.85
C ILE A 312 21.76 -0.10 -21.78
N GLY A 313 21.19 0.97 -21.21
CA GLY A 313 20.96 2.22 -21.93
C GLY A 313 22.28 2.97 -22.14
N ARG A 314 22.60 3.30 -23.39
CA ARG A 314 23.84 4.02 -23.79
C ARG A 314 23.62 5.52 -23.93
N GLN A 315 22.36 5.93 -24.05
CA GLN A 315 21.97 7.33 -24.17
C GLN A 315 20.85 7.63 -23.18
N ALA A 316 20.81 8.86 -22.67
CA ALA A 316 19.75 9.31 -21.77
C ALA A 316 18.34 9.08 -22.35
N LEU A 317 18.17 9.21 -23.68
CA LEU A 317 16.89 8.98 -24.36
C LEU A 317 16.40 7.53 -24.24
N GLU A 318 17.31 6.56 -24.28
CA GLU A 318 16.98 5.14 -24.12
C GLU A 318 16.51 4.87 -22.69
N LEU A 319 17.19 5.48 -21.71
CA LEU A 319 16.80 5.41 -20.30
C LEU A 319 15.40 5.98 -20.06
N TYR A 320 15.10 7.18 -20.58
CA TYR A 320 13.78 7.80 -20.42
C TYR A 320 12.66 6.97 -21.06
N SER A 321 12.93 6.31 -22.19
CA SER A 321 11.95 5.44 -22.85
C SER A 321 11.66 4.13 -22.10
N SER A 322 12.55 3.68 -21.22
CA SER A 322 12.42 2.43 -20.48
C SER A 322 11.89 2.61 -19.06
N VAL A 323 11.54 3.84 -18.65
CA VAL A 323 11.04 4.11 -17.30
C VAL A 323 9.66 3.49 -17.08
N ASP A 324 9.51 2.83 -15.94
CA ASP A 324 8.23 2.49 -15.34
C ASP A 324 7.90 3.51 -14.24
N ALA A 325 6.84 4.29 -14.44
CA ALA A 325 6.47 5.38 -13.55
C ALA A 325 6.05 4.88 -12.16
N GLU A 326 5.32 3.77 -12.10
CA GLU A 326 4.76 3.25 -10.85
C GLU A 326 5.88 2.70 -9.97
N VAL A 327 6.85 1.99 -10.57
CA VAL A 327 8.03 1.49 -9.87
C VAL A 327 8.89 2.64 -9.34
N VAL A 328 9.12 3.67 -10.15
CA VAL A 328 9.89 4.86 -9.74
C VAL A 328 9.22 5.55 -8.56
N MET A 329 7.90 5.73 -8.61
CA MET A 329 7.17 6.37 -7.52
C MET A 329 7.11 5.51 -6.26
N SER A 330 6.96 4.18 -6.39
CA SER A 330 7.01 3.27 -5.24
C SER A 330 8.37 3.33 -4.52
N LEU A 331 9.48 3.29 -5.27
CA LEU A 331 10.82 3.49 -4.71
C LEU A 331 10.99 4.87 -4.05
N LEU A 332 10.45 5.91 -4.68
CA LEU A 332 10.47 7.26 -4.10
C LEU A 332 9.66 7.31 -2.80
N CYS A 333 8.50 6.67 -2.72
CA CYS A 333 7.70 6.58 -1.49
C CYS A 333 8.50 5.97 -0.34
N HIS A 334 9.26 4.90 -0.56
CA HIS A 334 10.12 4.33 0.48
C HIS A 334 11.14 5.35 1.02
N LYS A 335 11.78 6.12 0.11
CA LYS A 335 12.76 7.16 0.48
C LYS A 335 12.10 8.30 1.26
N ILE A 336 10.93 8.73 0.81
CA ILE A 336 10.14 9.79 1.43
C ILE A 336 9.64 9.37 2.81
N VAL A 337 9.08 8.16 2.97
CA VAL A 337 8.69 7.63 4.30
C VAL A 337 9.91 7.56 5.22
N GLY A 338 11.07 7.16 4.71
CA GLY A 338 12.33 7.20 5.46
C GLY A 338 12.69 8.61 5.94
N ALA A 339 12.66 9.60 5.03
CA ALA A 339 12.93 11.00 5.37
C ALA A 339 11.91 11.55 6.40
N ILE A 340 10.63 11.22 6.27
CA ILE A 340 9.60 11.59 7.26
C ILE A 340 9.95 11.04 8.65
N LYS A 341 10.37 9.77 8.73
CA LYS A 341 10.73 9.11 10.00
C LYS A 341 12.01 9.69 10.63
N GLN A 342 12.98 10.11 9.82
CA GLN A 342 14.32 10.52 10.30
C GLN A 342 14.47 12.04 10.49
N GLU A 343 13.94 12.82 9.55
CA GLU A 343 14.19 14.26 9.42
C GLU A 343 12.91 15.08 9.59
N GLY A 344 11.75 14.49 9.24
CA GLY A 344 10.44 15.11 9.41
C GLY A 344 9.76 15.46 8.08
N MET A 345 8.56 16.03 8.19
CA MET A 345 7.72 16.31 7.03
C MET A 345 8.27 17.39 6.10
N ALA A 346 8.95 18.41 6.63
CA ALA A 346 9.45 19.52 5.81
C ALA A 346 10.58 19.06 4.89
N GLU A 347 11.54 18.33 5.45
CA GLU A 347 12.69 17.76 4.74
C GLU A 347 12.23 16.73 3.71
N ALA A 348 11.23 15.90 4.04
CA ALA A 348 10.64 14.98 3.08
C ALA A 348 9.99 15.70 1.88
N ARG A 349 9.33 16.83 2.08
CA ARG A 349 8.76 17.66 0.99
C ARG A 349 9.87 18.27 0.14
N MET A 350 10.94 18.79 0.76
CA MET A 350 12.09 19.32 0.02
C MET A 350 12.76 18.24 -0.82
N LEU A 351 12.95 17.03 -0.28
CA LEU A 351 13.54 15.90 -1.02
C LEU A 351 12.68 15.53 -2.23
N LEU A 352 11.36 15.54 -2.08
CA LEU A 352 10.42 15.28 -3.18
C LEU A 352 10.52 16.33 -4.28
N GLN A 353 10.57 17.60 -3.87
CA GLN A 353 10.70 18.74 -4.75
C GLN A 353 12.01 18.69 -5.54
N ASP A 354 13.14 18.57 -4.84
CA ASP A 354 14.47 18.47 -5.44
C ASP A 354 14.54 17.32 -6.45
N TRP A 355 13.96 16.16 -6.10
CA TRP A 355 13.94 15.01 -6.98
C TRP A 355 13.25 15.31 -8.32
N LEU A 356 12.05 15.91 -8.31
CA LEU A 356 11.32 16.21 -9.53
C LEU A 356 11.96 17.36 -10.33
N VAL A 357 12.48 18.39 -9.65
CA VAL A 357 13.23 19.49 -10.28
C VAL A 357 14.48 18.97 -10.99
N ILE A 358 15.29 18.16 -10.31
CA ILE A 358 16.52 17.57 -10.88
C ILE A 358 16.18 16.68 -12.07
N LEU A 359 15.18 15.79 -11.95
CA LEU A 359 14.74 14.92 -13.05
C LEU A 359 14.34 15.75 -14.28
N THR A 360 13.49 16.75 -14.07
CA THR A 360 12.95 17.61 -15.15
C THR A 360 14.05 18.45 -15.79
N ALA A 361 14.98 19.01 -14.99
CA ALA A 361 16.11 19.77 -15.49
C ALA A 361 17.05 18.90 -16.34
N ARG A 362 17.42 17.70 -15.87
CA ARG A 362 18.28 16.77 -16.62
C ARG A 362 17.61 16.29 -17.90
N TYR A 363 16.32 16.01 -17.85
CA TYR A 363 15.53 15.70 -19.05
C TYR A 363 15.62 16.82 -20.10
N ASN A 364 15.39 18.07 -19.70
CA ASN A 364 15.48 19.22 -20.60
C ASN A 364 16.91 19.42 -21.16
N GLN A 365 17.93 19.21 -20.34
CA GLN A 365 19.33 19.29 -20.76
C GLN A 365 19.69 18.26 -21.84
N HIS A 366 19.21 17.03 -21.71
CA HIS A 366 19.55 15.93 -22.64
C HIS A 366 18.63 15.84 -23.85
N VAL A 367 17.36 16.23 -23.71
CA VAL A 367 16.33 16.04 -24.74
C VAL A 367 16.00 17.34 -25.47
N MET A 368 15.79 18.45 -24.75
CA MET A 368 15.27 19.70 -25.33
C MET A 368 16.37 20.66 -25.81
N ARG A 369 17.53 20.71 -25.14
CA ARG A 369 18.67 21.53 -25.62
C ARG A 369 19.10 21.18 -27.05
N ARG A 370 18.85 19.95 -27.51
CA ARG A 370 19.19 19.49 -28.88
C ARG A 370 18.18 19.91 -29.95
N THR A 371 16.93 20.22 -29.57
CA THR A 371 15.84 20.53 -30.51
C THR A 371 15.60 22.02 -30.68
N GLY A 372 16.22 22.87 -29.85
CA GLY A 372 15.94 24.32 -29.83
C GLY A 372 14.51 24.67 -29.40
N ALA A 373 13.74 23.66 -28.98
CA ALA A 373 12.42 23.85 -28.41
C ALA A 373 12.55 24.43 -26.99
N GLY A 374 11.55 25.19 -26.57
CA GLY A 374 11.46 25.69 -25.20
C GLY A 374 11.46 24.56 -24.15
N MET A 375 11.44 24.94 -22.88
CA MET A 375 11.46 24.01 -21.75
C MET A 375 10.18 23.15 -21.70
N ASP A 376 10.35 21.84 -21.63
CA ASP A 376 9.30 20.82 -21.51
C ASP A 376 9.26 20.28 -20.08
N ILE A 377 8.20 20.64 -19.34
CA ILE A 377 7.97 20.20 -17.96
C ILE A 377 6.91 19.09 -17.88
N SER A 378 6.21 18.79 -18.98
CA SER A 378 5.17 17.77 -19.03
C SER A 378 5.67 16.44 -19.57
N PHE A 379 6.95 16.36 -19.94
CA PHE A 379 7.56 15.18 -20.57
C PHE A 379 6.81 14.74 -21.82
N ALA A 380 6.41 15.69 -22.66
CA ALA A 380 5.55 15.45 -23.83
C ALA A 380 6.08 14.36 -24.78
N LYS A 381 7.40 14.17 -24.83
CA LYS A 381 8.04 13.16 -25.69
C LYS A 381 7.92 11.72 -25.17
N TYR A 382 7.80 11.51 -23.85
CA TYR A 382 7.82 10.18 -23.23
C TYR A 382 6.60 10.01 -22.34
N SER A 383 5.61 9.26 -22.83
CA SER A 383 4.35 9.01 -22.12
C SER A 383 4.55 8.38 -20.74
N SER A 384 5.56 7.52 -20.57
CA SER A 384 5.90 6.91 -19.28
C SER A 384 6.27 7.93 -18.19
N LEU A 385 6.81 9.09 -18.56
CA LEU A 385 7.22 10.12 -17.59
C LEU A 385 6.10 11.12 -17.27
N GLN A 386 5.06 11.20 -18.11
CA GLN A 386 4.00 12.22 -18.00
C GLN A 386 3.21 12.12 -16.69
N MET A 387 3.13 10.92 -16.10
CA MET A 387 2.41 10.69 -14.85
C MET A 387 3.24 11.05 -13.60
N LEU A 388 4.57 11.20 -13.72
CA LEU A 388 5.42 11.49 -12.57
C LEU A 388 5.08 12.82 -11.89
N PRO A 389 4.95 13.97 -12.61
CA PRO A 389 4.54 15.21 -11.95
C PRO A 389 3.18 15.11 -11.26
N ARG A 390 2.23 14.36 -11.82
CA ARG A 390 0.90 14.15 -11.24
C ARG A 390 0.92 13.30 -9.98
N MET A 391 1.72 12.24 -9.95
CA MET A 391 1.89 11.42 -8.75
C MET A 391 2.64 12.17 -7.65
N VAL A 392 3.61 13.03 -8.00
CA VAL A 392 4.27 13.94 -7.04
C VAL A 392 3.28 14.95 -6.48
N TYR A 393 2.49 15.58 -7.35
CA TYR A 393 1.40 16.46 -6.96
C TYR A 393 0.41 15.75 -6.02
N GLY A 394 0.06 14.50 -6.32
CA GLY A 394 -0.82 13.66 -5.50
C GLY A 394 -0.24 13.22 -4.18
N MET A 395 1.07 13.02 -4.10
CA MET A 395 1.72 12.76 -2.83
C MET A 395 1.68 13.97 -1.89
N LEU A 396 1.85 15.19 -2.43
CA LEU A 396 1.76 16.44 -1.66
C LEU A 396 0.35 16.70 -1.14
N ARG A 397 -0.67 16.42 -1.96
CA ARG A 397 -2.09 16.64 -1.65
C ARG A 397 -2.76 15.47 -0.93
N GLY A 398 -2.16 14.29 -1.02
CA GLY A 398 -2.70 13.05 -0.50
C GLY A 398 -2.53 12.90 1.00
N LYS A 399 -3.24 11.91 1.55
CA LYS A 399 -3.23 11.57 2.98
C LYS A 399 -1.86 11.17 3.51
N MET A 400 -0.83 11.01 2.67
CA MET A 400 0.53 10.72 3.12
C MET A 400 1.19 11.93 3.79
N MET A 401 0.96 13.12 3.22
CA MET A 401 1.64 14.37 3.59
C MET A 401 0.72 15.49 4.10
N ASP A 402 -0.60 15.39 3.88
CA ASP A 402 -1.56 16.39 4.33
C ASP A 402 -1.87 16.21 5.82
N SER A 403 -1.36 17.12 6.65
CA SER A 403 -1.61 17.14 8.09
C SER A 403 -2.93 17.79 8.49
N LEU A 404 -3.60 18.49 7.56
CA LEU A 404 -4.85 19.21 7.81
C LEU A 404 -6.06 18.31 7.54
N ARG A 405 -6.01 17.50 6.48
CA ARG A 405 -7.14 16.66 6.04
C ARG A 405 -7.07 15.22 6.51
N ALA A 406 -5.88 14.69 6.80
CA ALA A 406 -5.72 13.31 7.27
C ALA A 406 -5.39 13.28 8.75
N SER A 407 -5.98 12.34 9.50
CA SER A 407 -5.61 12.10 10.89
C SER A 407 -4.19 11.51 10.98
N ARG A 408 -3.57 11.60 12.16
CA ARG A 408 -2.24 11.00 12.40
C ARG A 408 -2.23 9.49 12.12
N ASP A 409 -3.30 8.80 12.50
CA ASP A 409 -3.47 7.37 12.28
C ASP A 409 -3.69 7.03 10.80
N GLU A 410 -4.47 7.84 10.07
CA GLU A 410 -4.62 7.69 8.63
C GLU A 410 -3.29 7.88 7.89
N ARG A 411 -2.48 8.88 8.29
CA ARG A 411 -1.14 9.08 7.72
C ARG A 411 -0.25 7.87 7.97
N ALA A 412 -0.27 7.31 9.19
CA ALA A 412 0.48 6.12 9.53
C ALA A 412 0.07 4.92 8.64
N PHE A 413 -1.23 4.75 8.41
CA PHE A 413 -1.76 3.70 7.54
C PHE A 413 -1.32 3.86 6.09
N VAL A 414 -1.48 5.05 5.51
CA VAL A 414 -1.09 5.35 4.13
C VAL A 414 0.41 5.09 3.94
N ARG A 415 1.25 5.52 4.89
CA ARG A 415 2.71 5.28 4.85
C ARG A 415 3.06 3.80 4.94
N HIS A 416 2.35 3.03 5.77
CA HIS A 416 2.52 1.58 5.83
C HIS A 416 2.18 0.93 4.49
N VAL A 417 1.05 1.28 3.88
CA VAL A 417 0.63 0.78 2.56
C VAL A 417 1.67 1.09 1.49
N CYS A 418 2.16 2.33 1.43
CA CYS A 418 3.22 2.75 0.50
C CYS A 418 4.53 1.95 0.62
N THR A 419 4.77 1.31 1.77
CA THR A 419 6.02 0.56 2.03
C THR A 419 5.84 -0.95 2.04
N SER A 420 4.65 -1.46 1.74
CA SER A 420 4.35 -2.90 1.79
C SER A 420 3.64 -3.45 0.54
N MET A 421 3.08 -2.60 -0.32
CA MET A 421 2.29 -3.01 -1.48
C MET A 421 3.02 -2.88 -2.82
N ARG A 422 2.45 -3.55 -3.83
CA ARG A 422 2.92 -3.50 -5.22
C ARG A 422 2.77 -2.09 -5.83
N PRO A 423 3.64 -1.70 -6.78
CA PRO A 423 3.63 -0.39 -7.43
C PRO A 423 2.25 0.03 -7.98
N GLU A 424 1.53 -0.89 -8.60
CA GLU A 424 0.19 -0.62 -9.19
C GLU A 424 -0.85 -0.14 -8.16
N PHE A 425 -0.72 -0.55 -6.89
CA PHE A 425 -1.62 -0.11 -5.83
C PHE A 425 -1.13 1.17 -5.17
N VAL A 426 0.19 1.34 -5.06
CA VAL A 426 0.79 2.59 -4.58
C VAL A 426 0.42 3.73 -5.53
N SER A 427 0.44 3.52 -6.85
CA SER A 427 0.05 4.55 -7.82
C SER A 427 -1.39 5.02 -7.62
N LEU A 428 -2.35 4.11 -7.40
CA LEU A 428 -3.75 4.44 -7.08
C LEU A 428 -3.93 5.24 -5.79
N LEU A 429 -3.06 5.00 -4.80
CA LEU A 429 -3.08 5.72 -3.52
C LEU A 429 -2.49 7.13 -3.66
N LEU A 430 -1.47 7.30 -4.51
CA LEU A 430 -0.84 8.60 -4.77
C LEU A 430 -1.71 9.47 -5.67
N TYR A 431 -2.27 8.90 -6.73
CA TYR A 431 -3.10 9.60 -7.69
C TYR A 431 -4.28 8.70 -8.10
N PRO A 432 -5.47 8.90 -7.50
CA PRO A 432 -6.65 8.10 -7.79
C PRO A 432 -7.03 8.05 -9.27
N LYS A 433 -7.57 6.91 -9.70
CA LYS A 433 -8.02 6.71 -11.08
C LYS A 433 -9.48 7.14 -11.20
N LEU A 434 -9.76 8.12 -12.06
CA LEU A 434 -11.12 8.48 -12.46
C LEU A 434 -11.42 7.86 -13.83
N CYS A 435 -12.53 7.15 -13.94
CA CYS A 435 -13.03 6.62 -15.19
C CYS A 435 -14.55 6.80 -15.29
N PHE A 436 -15.11 6.59 -16.48
CA PHE A 436 -16.55 6.61 -16.69
C PHE A 436 -17.06 5.32 -17.33
N PHE A 437 -18.34 5.05 -17.10
CA PHE A 437 -19.14 3.99 -17.70
C PHE A 437 -20.28 4.67 -18.47
N GLU A 438 -20.54 4.19 -19.68
CA GLU A 438 -21.59 4.74 -20.55
C GLU A 438 -22.99 4.51 -19.93
N ASP A 439 -23.21 3.34 -19.34
CA ASP A 439 -24.44 2.96 -18.66
C ASP A 439 -24.19 1.97 -17.50
N LEU A 440 -25.27 1.44 -16.89
CA LEU A 440 -25.18 0.46 -15.81
C LEU A 440 -24.70 -0.92 -16.26
N ASP A 441 -25.01 -1.31 -17.49
CA ASP A 441 -24.80 -2.67 -18.00
C ASP A 441 -23.38 -2.87 -18.53
N THR A 442 -22.68 -1.76 -18.81
CA THR A 442 -21.28 -1.73 -19.16
C THR A 442 -20.43 -2.31 -18.03
N ASP A 443 -19.68 -3.37 -18.31
CA ASP A 443 -18.84 -4.09 -17.35
C ASP A 443 -17.39 -3.58 -17.32
N MET A 444 -16.99 -2.75 -18.27
CA MET A 444 -15.65 -2.19 -18.39
C MET A 444 -15.70 -0.66 -18.53
N PRO A 445 -14.90 0.08 -17.73
CA PRO A 445 -14.81 1.52 -17.89
C PRO A 445 -14.10 1.89 -19.19
N ASN A 446 -14.16 3.17 -19.53
CA ASN A 446 -13.40 3.73 -20.64
C ASN A 446 -11.88 3.43 -20.55
N ASP A 447 -11.24 3.27 -21.72
CA ASP A 447 -9.83 2.84 -21.80
C ASP A 447 -8.84 3.82 -21.15
N ASN A 448 -9.10 5.12 -21.28
CA ASN A 448 -8.18 6.18 -20.86
C ASN A 448 -8.68 6.88 -19.58
N PRO A 449 -7.95 6.79 -18.46
CA PRO A 449 -8.34 7.49 -17.24
C PRO A 449 -8.47 9.00 -17.45
N LEU A 450 -9.48 9.57 -16.80
CA LEU A 450 -9.74 11.00 -16.79
C LEU A 450 -8.84 11.71 -15.76
N ILE A 451 -8.61 13.01 -15.99
CA ILE A 451 -7.93 13.86 -15.01
C ILE A 451 -8.86 14.12 -13.80
N LEU A 452 -8.27 14.40 -12.64
CA LEU A 452 -9.01 14.64 -11.39
C LEU A 452 -9.50 16.09 -11.30
N SER A 453 -10.26 16.53 -12.29
CA SER A 453 -10.84 17.88 -12.40
C SER A 453 -12.34 17.81 -12.64
N HIS A 454 -13.06 18.81 -12.13
CA HIS A 454 -14.46 19.05 -12.41
C HIS A 454 -14.76 19.18 -13.90
N SER A 455 -13.84 19.69 -14.71
CA SER A 455 -14.05 19.79 -16.17
C SER A 455 -14.05 18.45 -16.89
N ALA A 456 -13.55 17.38 -16.25
CA ALA A 456 -13.58 16.04 -16.83
C ALA A 456 -14.96 15.37 -16.72
N ILE A 457 -15.87 15.95 -15.94
CA ILE A 457 -17.22 15.43 -15.72
C ILE A 457 -18.18 16.18 -16.63
N ASP A 458 -18.67 15.47 -17.63
CA ASP A 458 -19.79 15.92 -18.44
C ASP A 458 -21.09 15.79 -17.64
N GLN A 459 -21.76 16.92 -17.40
CA GLN A 459 -22.99 17.02 -16.63
C GLN A 459 -24.26 16.83 -17.46
N ASP A 460 -24.14 16.90 -18.78
CA ASP A 460 -25.26 16.80 -19.71
C ASP A 460 -25.48 15.35 -20.18
N THR A 461 -24.46 14.50 -20.02
CA THR A 461 -24.54 13.06 -20.30
C THR A 461 -24.85 12.26 -19.03
N PRO A 462 -25.69 11.21 -19.12
CA PRO A 462 -26.01 10.36 -17.97
C PRO A 462 -24.93 9.30 -17.70
N HIS A 463 -23.66 9.58 -18.01
CA HIS A 463 -22.56 8.64 -17.75
C HIS A 463 -22.33 8.49 -16.24
N LEU A 464 -21.96 7.29 -15.80
CA LEU A 464 -21.57 7.03 -14.42
C LEU A 464 -20.06 7.20 -14.29
N TYR A 465 -19.61 7.84 -13.21
CA TYR A 465 -18.18 8.02 -12.96
C TYR A 465 -17.75 7.14 -11.80
N LEU A 466 -16.57 6.53 -11.89
CA LEU A 466 -15.97 5.75 -10.82
C LEU A 466 -14.62 6.36 -10.47
N LEU A 467 -14.47 6.81 -9.23
CA LEU A 467 -13.19 7.22 -8.67
C LEU A 467 -12.64 6.12 -7.77
N ASP A 468 -11.43 5.69 -8.10
CA ASP A 468 -10.75 4.58 -7.46
C ASP A 468 -9.46 5.04 -6.78
N SER A 469 -9.46 4.97 -5.45
CA SER A 469 -8.38 5.47 -4.58
C SER A 469 -7.71 4.35 -3.79
N LEU A 470 -7.72 3.13 -4.32
CA LEU A 470 -7.30 1.88 -3.67
C LEU A 470 -8.21 1.46 -2.50
N THR A 471 -8.33 2.29 -1.46
CA THR A 471 -9.10 2.00 -0.23
C THR A 471 -10.58 2.29 -0.35
N GLU A 472 -10.96 3.16 -1.29
CA GLU A 472 -12.35 3.56 -1.52
C GLU A 472 -12.66 3.56 -3.02
N LEU A 473 -13.86 3.13 -3.36
CA LEU A 473 -14.47 3.21 -4.69
C LEU A 473 -15.70 4.11 -4.58
N LEU A 474 -15.69 5.24 -5.29
CA LEU A 474 -16.81 6.18 -5.31
C LEU A 474 -17.50 6.12 -6.66
N VAL A 475 -18.75 5.65 -6.68
CA VAL A 475 -19.61 5.64 -7.86
C VAL A 475 -20.41 6.94 -7.86
N PHE A 476 -20.13 7.84 -8.79
CA PHE A 476 -20.76 9.15 -8.88
C PHE A 476 -21.79 9.22 -10.02
N TYR A 477 -22.97 9.73 -9.69
CA TYR A 477 -24.08 9.97 -10.59
C TYR A 477 -24.21 11.47 -10.84
N PRO A 478 -23.98 11.96 -12.07
CA PRO A 478 -24.19 13.36 -12.43
C PRO A 478 -25.69 13.70 -12.46
N ARG A 479 -26.03 14.98 -12.50
CA ARG A 479 -27.43 15.45 -12.53
C ARG A 479 -28.26 14.81 -13.63
N ALA A 480 -27.69 14.62 -14.83
CA ALA A 480 -28.38 13.99 -15.96
C ALA A 480 -28.75 12.51 -15.72
N ALA A 481 -28.03 11.81 -14.83
CA ALA A 481 -28.33 10.43 -14.44
C ALA A 481 -29.49 10.33 -13.41
N LYS A 482 -29.89 11.47 -12.80
CA LYS A 482 -30.89 11.48 -11.74
C LYS A 482 -32.28 11.16 -12.29
N GLY A 483 -32.84 10.04 -11.85
CA GLY A 483 -34.17 9.56 -12.25
C GLY A 483 -34.20 8.78 -13.57
N SER A 484 -33.12 8.84 -14.38
CA SER A 484 -32.93 8.01 -15.58
C SER A 484 -32.22 6.70 -15.27
N ILE A 485 -31.33 6.69 -14.27
CA ILE A 485 -30.54 5.52 -13.86
C ILE A 485 -30.92 5.09 -12.43
N ALA A 486 -31.00 3.78 -12.21
CA ALA A 486 -31.26 3.22 -10.88
C ALA A 486 -30.12 3.56 -9.90
N PHE A 487 -30.51 4.03 -8.71
CA PHE A 487 -29.59 4.41 -7.63
C PHE A 487 -30.03 3.74 -6.31
N PRO A 488 -29.15 2.97 -5.63
CA PRO A 488 -27.80 2.56 -6.04
C PRO A 488 -27.82 1.58 -7.24
N PRO A 489 -26.66 1.27 -7.85
CA PRO A 489 -26.61 0.32 -8.97
C PRO A 489 -27.23 -1.05 -8.60
N PRO A 490 -28.09 -1.64 -9.46
CA PRO A 490 -28.64 -2.98 -9.26
C PRO A 490 -27.56 -4.06 -9.13
N VAL A 491 -27.84 -5.14 -8.41
CA VAL A 491 -26.85 -6.19 -8.10
C VAL A 491 -26.29 -6.88 -9.35
N ASP A 492 -27.09 -6.98 -10.39
CA ASP A 492 -26.82 -7.60 -11.69
C ASP A 492 -26.21 -6.64 -12.73
N SER A 493 -25.98 -5.37 -12.38
CA SER A 493 -25.36 -4.39 -13.27
C SER A 493 -23.88 -4.68 -13.56
N GLY A 494 -23.42 -4.31 -14.75
CA GLY A 494 -22.03 -4.45 -15.18
C GLY A 494 -21.06 -3.70 -14.26
N ILE A 495 -21.42 -2.49 -13.82
CA ILE A 495 -20.60 -1.73 -12.86
C ILE A 495 -20.44 -2.47 -11.51
N ARG A 496 -21.46 -3.20 -11.04
CA ARG A 496 -21.36 -4.01 -9.81
C ARG A 496 -20.50 -5.24 -10.01
N ALA A 497 -20.55 -5.87 -11.19
CA ALA A 497 -19.64 -6.94 -11.56
C ALA A 497 -18.17 -6.45 -11.56
N PHE A 498 -17.92 -5.27 -12.12
CA PHE A 498 -16.61 -4.62 -12.10
C PHE A 498 -16.12 -4.34 -10.67
N ILE A 499 -16.98 -3.76 -9.81
CA ILE A 499 -16.66 -3.49 -8.40
C ILE A 499 -16.35 -4.79 -7.65
N GLN A 500 -17.12 -5.85 -7.88
CA GLN A 500 -16.88 -7.14 -7.23
C GLN A 500 -15.56 -7.77 -7.70
N ALA A 501 -15.29 -7.77 -9.00
CA ALA A 501 -14.01 -8.23 -9.55
C ALA A 501 -12.83 -7.42 -8.99
N THR A 502 -13.00 -6.11 -8.81
CA THR A 502 -12.01 -5.23 -8.19
C THR A 502 -11.78 -5.62 -6.73
N LYS A 503 -12.83 -5.89 -5.96
CA LYS A 503 -12.72 -6.38 -4.59
C LYS A 503 -12.00 -7.72 -4.53
N ASP A 504 -12.29 -8.65 -5.42
CA ASP A 504 -11.72 -10.00 -5.37
C ASP A 504 -10.22 -10.02 -5.70
N ASN A 505 -9.78 -9.15 -6.62
CA ASN A 505 -8.39 -9.11 -7.09
C ASN A 505 -7.45 -8.23 -6.26
N ARG A 506 -7.96 -7.48 -5.27
CA ARG A 506 -7.14 -6.58 -4.44
C ARG A 506 -6.64 -7.22 -3.15
N PRO A 507 -5.45 -6.83 -2.66
CA PRO A 507 -4.97 -7.22 -1.33
C PRO A 507 -5.86 -6.72 -0.20
N LEU A 508 -6.44 -5.53 -0.37
CA LEU A 508 -7.39 -4.92 0.55
C LEU A 508 -8.76 -4.75 -0.11
N CYS A 509 -9.82 -4.87 0.65
CA CYS A 509 -11.18 -4.66 0.19
C CYS A 509 -11.50 -3.16 0.23
N PRO A 510 -11.77 -2.51 -0.91
CA PRO A 510 -12.20 -1.12 -0.88
C PRO A 510 -13.60 -0.97 -0.30
N HIS A 511 -13.81 0.11 0.46
CA HIS A 511 -15.15 0.57 0.80
C HIS A 511 -15.83 1.18 -0.44
N VAL A 512 -17.13 0.93 -0.63
CA VAL A 512 -17.86 1.41 -1.82
C VAL A 512 -18.89 2.44 -1.41
N TYR A 513 -18.74 3.66 -1.91
CA TYR A 513 -19.70 4.75 -1.74
C TYR A 513 -20.45 4.99 -3.05
N ASN A 514 -21.76 5.17 -2.95
CA ASN A 514 -22.56 5.67 -4.06
C ASN A 514 -22.89 7.15 -3.79
N CYS A 515 -22.49 8.01 -4.71
CA CYS A 515 -22.62 9.45 -4.64
C CYS A 515 -23.58 9.92 -5.73
N SER A 516 -24.46 10.85 -5.39
CA SER A 516 -25.31 11.54 -6.36
C SER A 516 -25.06 13.03 -6.26
N GLU A 517 -25.10 13.71 -7.40
CA GLU A 517 -25.06 15.17 -7.40
C GLU A 517 -26.28 15.74 -6.65
N GLY A 518 -26.02 16.71 -5.76
CA GLY A 518 -27.02 17.37 -4.93
C GLY A 518 -27.13 16.85 -3.49
N ASP A 519 -26.50 15.72 -3.18
CA ASP A 519 -26.44 15.17 -1.82
C ASP A 519 -25.07 15.44 -1.18
N ALA A 520 -24.95 15.29 0.14
CA ALA A 520 -23.70 15.49 0.87
C ALA A 520 -22.54 14.60 0.35
N THR A 521 -22.86 13.40 -0.17
CA THR A 521 -21.88 12.48 -0.76
C THR A 521 -21.33 12.96 -2.11
N GLY A 522 -22.08 13.78 -2.85
CA GLY A 522 -21.62 14.43 -4.07
C GLY A 522 -20.57 15.52 -3.80
N LEU A 523 -20.67 16.19 -2.64
CA LEU A 523 -19.65 17.15 -2.20
C LEU A 523 -18.34 16.46 -1.82
N ASP A 524 -18.40 15.29 -1.17
CA ASP A 524 -17.20 14.49 -0.87
C ASP A 524 -16.49 14.03 -2.15
N PHE A 525 -17.25 13.51 -3.13
CA PHE A 525 -16.70 13.15 -4.43
C PHE A 525 -16.04 14.36 -5.12
N SER A 526 -16.71 15.51 -5.10
CA SER A 526 -16.20 16.76 -5.65
C SER A 526 -14.89 17.20 -5.00
N ALA A 527 -14.77 17.06 -3.67
CA ALA A 527 -13.55 17.41 -2.93
C ALA A 527 -12.32 16.54 -3.32
N ARG A 528 -12.56 15.36 -3.93
CA ARG A 528 -11.53 14.46 -4.43
C ARG A 528 -11.12 14.75 -5.89
N LEU A 529 -11.65 15.80 -6.51
CA LEU A 529 -11.23 16.33 -7.81
C LEU A 529 -10.35 17.55 -7.59
N TRP A 530 -9.10 17.31 -7.24
CA TRP A 530 -8.22 18.32 -6.66
C TRP A 530 -7.28 18.98 -7.66
N GLU A 531 -7.42 18.76 -8.98
CA GLU A 531 -6.60 19.45 -9.98
C GLU A 531 -7.03 20.89 -10.28
N ASP A 532 -8.29 21.22 -10.02
CA ASP A 532 -8.86 22.51 -10.41
C ASP A 532 -8.19 23.69 -9.72
N ARG A 533 -8.09 24.81 -10.45
CA ARG A 533 -7.45 26.02 -9.95
C ARG A 533 -8.37 26.81 -9.02
N HIS A 534 -7.86 27.20 -7.86
CA HIS A 534 -8.51 28.19 -7.01
C HIS A 534 -8.36 29.60 -7.61
N LEU A 535 -9.41 30.09 -8.28
CA LEU A 535 -9.42 31.32 -9.09
C LEU A 535 -9.02 32.62 -8.35
N ASN A 536 -9.03 32.63 -7.01
CA ASN A 536 -8.85 33.84 -6.20
C ASN A 536 -7.58 33.85 -5.32
N ALA A 537 -6.69 32.87 -5.46
CA ALA A 537 -5.57 32.73 -4.55
C ALA A 537 -4.23 33.14 -5.21
N PRO A 538 -3.34 33.83 -4.45
CA PRO A 538 -2.11 34.40 -4.99
C PRO A 538 -1.16 33.30 -5.46
N SER A 539 -0.42 33.55 -6.54
CA SER A 539 0.65 32.65 -6.98
C SER A 539 1.74 32.54 -5.91
N SER A 540 2.19 31.32 -5.62
CA SER A 540 3.29 31.04 -4.70
C SER A 540 4.29 30.11 -5.37
N SER A 541 5.58 30.31 -5.10
CA SER A 541 6.64 29.37 -5.49
C SER A 541 6.77 28.22 -4.48
N ASP A 542 6.16 28.33 -3.30
CA ASP A 542 6.13 27.26 -2.30
C ASP A 542 5.29 26.09 -2.83
N TRP A 543 5.86 24.88 -2.85
CA TRP A 543 5.21 23.67 -3.36
C TRP A 543 4.01 23.24 -2.53
N ALA A 544 4.03 23.44 -1.21
CA ALA A 544 2.87 23.13 -0.37
C ALA A 544 1.70 24.04 -0.75
N VAL A 545 1.96 25.35 -0.81
CA VAL A 545 0.93 26.35 -1.16
C VAL A 545 0.46 26.17 -2.61
N SER A 546 1.38 26.09 -3.57
CA SER A 546 1.02 25.94 -4.99
C SER A 546 0.28 24.64 -5.27
N SER A 547 0.60 23.56 -4.55
CA SER A 547 -0.17 22.32 -4.69
C SER A 547 -1.62 22.48 -4.22
N GLU A 548 -1.89 23.28 -3.19
CA GLU A 548 -3.26 23.58 -2.75
C GLU A 548 -4.03 24.45 -3.75
N LEU A 549 -3.33 25.26 -4.56
CA LEU A 549 -3.94 26.14 -5.55
C LEU A 549 -4.44 25.42 -6.81
N GLY A 550 -4.00 24.19 -7.06
CA GLY A 550 -4.34 23.39 -8.24
C GLY A 550 -3.13 22.94 -9.04
N TYR A 551 -3.33 22.00 -9.97
CA TYR A 551 -2.22 21.36 -10.71
C TYR A 551 -1.45 22.35 -11.60
N ASP A 552 -2.15 23.28 -12.24
CA ASP A 552 -1.50 24.29 -13.10
C ASP A 552 -0.56 25.22 -12.31
N ALA A 553 -0.93 25.57 -11.08
CA ALA A 553 -0.10 26.40 -10.21
C ALA A 553 1.15 25.63 -9.76
N PHE A 554 1.00 24.35 -9.40
CA PHE A 554 2.11 23.44 -9.11
C PHE A 554 3.07 23.32 -10.31
N MET A 555 2.55 23.11 -11.52
CA MET A 555 3.38 23.02 -12.72
C MET A 555 4.12 24.32 -13.03
N GLN A 556 3.50 25.47 -12.73
CA GLN A 556 4.15 26.77 -12.88
C GLN A 556 5.30 26.96 -11.86
N ALA A 557 5.12 26.54 -10.60
CA ALA A 557 6.18 26.56 -9.60
C ALA A 557 7.36 25.65 -10.01
N LEU A 558 7.07 24.42 -10.46
CA LEU A 558 8.07 23.50 -11.01
C LEU A 558 8.83 24.15 -12.18
N LYS A 559 8.14 24.84 -13.08
CA LYS A 559 8.75 25.53 -14.23
C LYS A 559 9.77 26.58 -13.79
N GLU A 560 9.43 27.38 -12.79
CA GLU A 560 10.30 28.44 -12.29
C GLU A 560 11.56 27.89 -11.63
N GLU A 561 11.42 26.83 -10.84
CA GLU A 561 12.56 26.18 -10.18
C GLU A 561 13.46 25.42 -11.13
N VAL A 562 12.90 24.70 -12.10
CA VAL A 562 13.69 24.02 -13.14
C VAL A 562 14.50 25.05 -13.94
N LYS A 563 13.89 26.20 -14.26
CA LYS A 563 14.62 27.29 -14.91
C LYS A 563 15.77 27.80 -14.03
N GLY A 564 15.50 28.08 -12.75
CA GLY A 564 16.53 28.52 -11.80
C GLY A 564 17.68 27.51 -11.66
N PHE A 565 17.36 26.22 -11.58
CA PHE A 565 18.35 25.15 -11.52
C PHE A 565 19.20 25.07 -12.80
N MET A 566 18.58 25.21 -13.97
CA MET A 566 19.26 25.19 -15.26
C MET A 566 20.11 26.44 -15.52
N ASP A 567 19.75 27.58 -14.96
CA ASP A 567 20.52 28.82 -15.06
C ASP A 567 21.74 28.81 -14.10
N ALA A 568 21.64 28.08 -12.99
CA ALA A 568 22.73 27.92 -12.01
C ALA A 568 23.72 26.79 -12.34
N SER A 569 23.35 25.83 -13.20
CA SER A 569 24.13 24.65 -13.59
C SER A 569 24.80 24.81 -14.96
#